data_AF-A0A946XQ57-F1
#
_entry.id   AF-A0A946XQ57-F1
#
_cell.length_a   1.000
_cell.length_b   1.000
_cell.length_c   1.000
_cell.angle_alpha   90.00
_cell.angle_beta   90.00
_cell.angle_gamma   90.00
#
_symmetry.space_group_name_H-M   'P 1'
#
loop_
_entity.id
_entity.type
_entity.pdbx_description
1 polymer ?
#
loop_
_entity_poly.entity_id
_entity_poly.type
_entity_poly.pdbx_seq_one_letter_code
_entity_poly.pdbx_strand_id
1 'polypeptide(L)'
;EKTSVPIVPQKKLAVTPQSSSGAPPVIPANVIAQSSNEGVIPSQPLPDSEDFQGFEVPIDGGEMKKFPVPVWVLITVPVCLIFLLFVVIKKSGDKKIVDQRNELILSLNQSEDPEGNKTIVKEFITFMKVQPDTEKGRNNVSGAMTTLMRLKGGDEVDQEIVSQMSSLSNNEVKIRSGLIGVIIDRGYVGGVPALIKQIKDGSSEVSSAAIYGVGELGDGNNLTALLSELEEATGKKADAIESSIVRISLKNSDIENRNKEIRRVLIEEGPIEEHRQRILRILGYLGGKSSWDDLKIILNGNDQEARKAVLQSLGSWPNGDPLETLNNLIKNEKDNIIRAMALRAYTPLLSAPSYVSDEKKTESIKELYEIGSSRNDKRNLIGVLALLATDEAQQFAETLAAKDDNLVASYGELAYKRISENLSKVSTIKEDLNVLRSSKALIFGEGAFEFDATDGAVKGWSNAQYYLVWPVNFSETGSYDISVNAAIPSGGGGEFEVVLAGGRGTARTVKNDEYADIPVGTFEVKNPGTYRVIISGITIDQKSGQLMNLRSVTLKSK
;
A
#
# COMPACT_ATOMS: atom_id res chain seq x y z
N GLU A 1 3.16 34.91 8.63
CA GLU A 1 3.73 33.55 8.51
C GLU A 1 2.66 32.59 8.02
N LYS A 2 2.91 31.89 6.91
CA LYS A 2 2.07 30.79 6.43
C LYS A 2 2.98 29.58 6.28
N THR A 3 2.82 28.62 7.17
CA THR A 3 3.54 27.34 7.16
C THR A 3 3.17 26.57 5.89
N SER A 4 4.18 26.34 5.07
CA SER A 4 4.10 25.53 3.86
C SER A 4 4.00 24.07 4.26
N VAL A 5 2.92 23.41 3.84
CA VAL A 5 2.74 21.95 3.99
C VAL A 5 3.84 21.24 3.18
N PRO A 6 4.54 20.24 3.74
CA PRO A 6 5.53 19.48 2.99
C PRO A 6 4.84 18.65 1.90
N ILE A 7 5.18 18.92 0.64
CA ILE A 7 4.78 18.08 -0.50
C ILE A 7 5.67 16.84 -0.47
N VAL A 8 5.12 15.72 0.01
CA VAL A 8 5.76 14.39 -0.05
C VAL A 8 5.79 13.93 -1.52
N PRO A 9 6.96 13.59 -2.11
CA PRO A 9 7.01 13.00 -3.45
C PRO A 9 6.32 11.62 -3.45
N GLN A 10 5.20 11.49 -4.16
CA GLN A 10 4.50 10.22 -4.33
C GLN A 10 5.24 9.31 -5.33
N LYS A 11 5.91 8.31 -4.76
CA LYS A 11 6.21 6.94 -5.21
C LYS A 11 6.48 6.63 -6.70
N LYS A 12 7.55 5.85 -6.93
CA LYS A 12 7.58 4.76 -7.92
C LYS A 12 8.31 3.55 -7.33
N LEU A 13 7.53 2.52 -6.92
CA LEU A 13 7.88 1.10 -6.78
C LEU A 13 6.62 0.34 -6.29
N ALA A 14 5.81 -0.16 -7.24
CA ALA A 14 4.43 -0.68 -7.11
C ALA A 14 3.35 0.41 -7.00
N VAL A 15 2.34 0.41 -7.87
CA VAL A 15 1.40 1.54 -8.03
C VAL A 15 0.07 1.27 -7.32
N THR A 16 -0.35 2.23 -6.50
CA THR A 16 -1.73 2.40 -6.00
C THR A 16 -2.60 2.99 -7.12
N PRO A 17 -3.85 2.54 -7.32
CA PRO A 17 -4.74 3.09 -8.36
C PRO A 17 -5.01 4.59 -8.14
N GLN A 18 -5.02 5.37 -9.22
CA GLN A 18 -5.34 6.80 -9.20
C GLN A 18 -6.76 7.05 -8.64
N SER A 19 -6.85 7.97 -7.67
CA SER A 19 -8.11 8.47 -7.13
C SER A 19 -8.85 9.33 -8.15
N SER A 20 -10.00 8.87 -8.63
CA SER A 20 -10.97 9.72 -9.32
C SER A 20 -11.69 10.62 -8.30
N SER A 21 -11.78 11.91 -8.61
CA SER A 21 -12.50 12.95 -7.88
C SER A 21 -13.89 12.54 -7.38
N GLY A 22 -14.14 12.75 -6.09
CA GLY A 22 -15.44 12.61 -5.43
C GLY A 22 -15.28 12.60 -3.91
N ALA A 23 -15.08 13.78 -3.32
CA ALA A 23 -15.00 13.92 -1.86
C ALA A 23 -16.40 13.75 -1.22
N PRO A 24 -16.57 12.89 -0.20
CA PRO A 24 -17.63 13.06 0.78
C PRO A 24 -17.21 14.08 1.86
N PRO A 25 -18.16 14.80 2.48
CA PRO A 25 -17.87 15.95 3.33
C PRO A 25 -17.24 15.54 4.67
N VAL A 26 -16.13 16.21 5.02
CA VAL A 26 -15.52 16.18 6.35
C VAL A 26 -16.12 17.32 7.18
N ILE A 27 -16.76 16.98 8.29
CA ILE A 27 -17.24 17.92 9.30
C ILE A 27 -16.03 18.39 10.13
N PRO A 28 -15.74 19.70 10.25
CA PRO A 28 -14.60 20.18 11.01
C PRO A 28 -14.84 20.09 12.52
N ALA A 29 -13.94 19.41 13.24
CA ALA A 29 -13.80 19.52 14.67
C ALA A 29 -12.98 20.78 15.01
N ASN A 30 -13.67 21.83 15.46
CA ASN A 30 -13.19 22.81 16.45
C ASN A 30 -14.18 23.97 16.60
N VAL A 31 -15.10 23.87 17.57
CA VAL A 31 -15.69 25.04 18.24
C VAL A 31 -15.92 24.67 19.70
N ILE A 32 -14.86 24.69 20.54
CA ILE A 32 -15.01 24.90 21.99
C ILE A 32 -13.83 25.73 22.50
N ALA A 33 -14.06 27.04 22.60
CA ALA A 33 -13.50 28.04 23.52
C ALA A 33 -13.82 29.42 22.92
N GLN A 34 -14.36 30.45 23.58
CA GLN A 34 -14.72 30.73 24.96
C GLN A 34 -15.51 32.07 24.90
N SER A 35 -16.60 32.18 25.65
CA SER A 35 -17.04 33.41 26.34
C SER A 35 -18.21 32.95 27.24
N SER A 36 -18.25 33.19 28.55
CA SER A 36 -17.95 34.42 29.26
C SER A 36 -17.78 34.15 30.77
N ASN A 37 -16.88 34.89 31.41
CA ASN A 37 -16.71 35.00 32.87
C ASN A 37 -17.95 35.62 33.54
N GLU A 38 -18.33 35.11 34.72
CA GLU A 38 -18.21 35.76 36.05
C GLU A 38 -19.06 35.00 37.10
N GLY A 39 -18.50 34.74 38.30
CA GLY A 39 -19.30 34.43 39.51
C GLY A 39 -18.98 33.16 40.34
N VAL A 40 -17.81 33.11 40.99
CA VAL A 40 -17.49 32.65 42.36
C VAL A 40 -18.50 31.75 43.18
N ILE A 41 -18.07 30.49 43.48
CA ILE A 41 -18.23 29.61 44.71
C ILE A 41 -19.62 28.97 45.04
N PRO A 42 -19.76 27.78 45.70
CA PRO A 42 -18.90 26.58 45.84
C PRO A 42 -19.56 25.25 45.36
N SER A 43 -18.73 24.21 45.27
CA SER A 43 -19.03 22.79 45.06
C SER A 43 -20.00 22.15 46.07
N GLN A 44 -21.02 21.45 45.56
CA GLN A 44 -21.75 20.38 46.26
C GLN A 44 -21.98 19.17 45.34
N PRO A 45 -21.92 17.92 45.85
CA PRO A 45 -22.14 16.71 45.07
C PRO A 45 -23.63 16.44 44.85
N LEU A 46 -23.96 15.77 43.74
CA LEU A 46 -25.28 15.22 43.46
C LEU A 46 -25.54 13.93 44.28
N PRO A 47 -26.80 13.59 44.58
CA PRO A 47 -27.17 12.66 45.65
C PRO A 47 -27.17 11.18 45.24
N ASP A 48 -27.01 10.35 46.27
CA ASP A 48 -26.93 8.90 46.29
C ASP A 48 -28.25 8.16 46.00
N SER A 49 -28.06 6.88 45.68
CA SER A 49 -29.03 5.80 45.59
C SER A 49 -29.47 5.27 46.97
N GLU A 50 -30.77 5.31 47.25
CA GLU A 50 -31.50 4.42 48.17
C GLU A 50 -32.77 3.97 47.40
N ASP A 51 -33.27 2.75 47.43
CA ASP A 51 -33.43 1.85 48.57
C ASP A 51 -33.86 0.46 48.07
N PHE A 52 -33.36 -0.62 48.67
CA PHE A 52 -34.12 -1.82 49.08
C PHE A 52 -33.21 -2.83 49.81
N GLN A 53 -33.09 -2.61 51.12
CA GLN A 53 -33.21 -3.57 52.23
C GLN A 53 -32.57 -4.97 52.12
N GLY A 54 -31.41 -5.10 52.78
CA GLY A 54 -31.23 -5.85 54.03
C GLY A 54 -31.74 -7.31 54.15
N PHE A 55 -30.80 -8.24 54.24
CA PHE A 55 -30.90 -9.42 55.11
C PHE A 55 -29.52 -9.71 55.74
N GLU A 56 -29.40 -9.55 57.06
CA GLU A 56 -28.25 -9.99 57.86
C GLU A 56 -28.48 -11.42 58.39
N VAL A 57 -27.45 -12.27 58.32
CA VAL A 57 -27.36 -13.57 59.03
C VAL A 57 -25.87 -13.80 59.40
N PRO A 58 -25.54 -14.37 60.58
CA PRO A 58 -24.35 -14.02 61.35
C PRO A 58 -23.06 -14.74 60.92
N ILE A 59 -21.93 -14.11 61.23
CA ILE A 59 -20.58 -14.70 61.12
C ILE A 59 -20.36 -15.61 62.34
N ASP A 60 -20.24 -16.92 62.09
CA ASP A 60 -19.53 -17.83 62.98
C ASP A 60 -18.36 -18.47 62.21
N GLY A 61 -17.22 -18.55 62.90
CA GLY A 61 -15.94 -18.92 62.34
C GLY A 61 -15.80 -20.42 62.11
N GLY A 62 -15.32 -20.79 60.93
CA GLY A 62 -14.88 -22.15 60.63
C GLY A 62 -14.09 -22.20 59.34
N GLU A 63 -12.81 -22.57 59.42
CA GLU A 63 -11.96 -22.84 58.26
C GLU A 63 -12.57 -23.95 57.38
N MET A 64 -12.65 -23.75 56.06
CA MET A 64 -12.91 -24.82 55.10
C MET A 64 -11.95 -24.80 53.90
N LYS A 65 -11.47 -26.01 53.59
CA LYS A 65 -10.38 -26.35 52.68
C LYS A 65 -10.68 -26.00 51.21
N LYS A 66 -9.63 -25.55 50.51
CA LYS A 66 -9.57 -25.45 49.04
C LYS A 66 -9.74 -26.84 48.40
N PHE A 67 -10.70 -26.98 47.49
CA PHE A 67 -10.71 -28.06 46.50
C PHE A 67 -10.58 -27.46 45.09
N PRO A 68 -9.74 -28.04 44.20
CA PRO A 68 -9.54 -27.53 42.86
C PRO A 68 -10.71 -27.99 41.97
N VAL A 69 -11.51 -27.05 41.47
CA VAL A 69 -12.45 -27.35 40.39
C VAL A 69 -11.66 -27.39 39.08
N PRO A 70 -11.67 -28.48 38.31
CA PRO A 70 -10.95 -28.55 37.05
C PRO A 70 -11.53 -27.55 36.03
N VAL A 71 -10.65 -26.83 35.33
CA VAL A 71 -10.99 -25.76 34.36
C VAL A 71 -11.96 -26.22 33.27
N TRP A 72 -12.02 -27.52 32.95
CA TRP A 72 -13.00 -28.05 31.97
C TRP A 72 -14.46 -27.83 32.39
N VAL A 73 -14.77 -27.78 33.69
CA VAL A 73 -16.13 -27.60 34.21
C VAL A 73 -16.64 -26.16 34.03
N LEU A 74 -15.75 -25.17 33.91
CA LEU A 74 -16.11 -23.77 33.64
C LEU A 74 -16.36 -23.48 32.15
N ILE A 75 -15.87 -24.35 31.25
CA ILE A 75 -16.00 -24.19 29.80
C ILE A 75 -17.20 -24.96 29.25
N THR A 76 -17.62 -26.06 29.89
CA THR A 76 -18.75 -26.87 29.41
C THR A 76 -20.13 -26.36 29.85
N VAL A 77 -20.22 -25.59 30.95
CA VAL A 77 -21.51 -25.12 31.51
C VAL A 77 -22.18 -24.02 30.67
N PRO A 78 -21.46 -23.05 30.05
CA PRO A 78 -22.09 -22.10 29.13
C PRO A 78 -22.58 -22.77 27.83
N VAL A 79 -21.89 -23.81 27.37
CA VAL A 79 -22.19 -24.53 26.11
C VAL A 79 -23.40 -25.46 26.26
N CYS A 80 -23.57 -26.11 27.43
CA CYS A 80 -24.73 -26.96 27.69
C CYS A 80 -26.03 -26.17 27.97
N LEU A 81 -25.94 -24.95 28.51
CA LEU A 81 -27.11 -24.10 28.75
C LEU A 81 -27.72 -23.52 27.46
N ILE A 82 -26.90 -23.33 26.42
CA ILE A 82 -27.39 -22.89 25.09
C ILE A 82 -28.12 -24.04 24.37
N PHE A 83 -27.74 -25.31 24.62
CA PHE A 83 -28.36 -26.46 23.96
C PHE A 83 -29.73 -26.86 24.55
N LEU A 84 -29.95 -26.64 25.85
CA LEU A 84 -31.22 -26.97 26.52
C LEU A 84 -32.36 -25.96 26.26
N LEU A 85 -32.06 -24.81 25.65
CA LEU A 85 -33.04 -23.78 25.33
C LEU A 85 -33.77 -23.99 23.98
N PHE A 86 -33.47 -25.09 23.27
CA PHE A 86 -33.99 -25.36 21.93
C PHE A 86 -35.33 -26.13 21.87
N VAL A 87 -35.85 -26.65 22.99
CA VAL A 87 -36.87 -27.72 22.92
C VAL A 87 -38.30 -27.33 23.32
N VAL A 88 -38.60 -26.21 23.99
CA VAL A 88 -40.01 -25.99 24.40
C VAL A 88 -40.50 -24.54 24.29
N ILE A 89 -41.52 -24.38 23.45
CA ILE A 89 -42.78 -23.62 23.62
C ILE A 89 -43.11 -22.79 22.37
N LYS A 90 -44.03 -23.36 21.60
CA LYS A 90 -44.69 -22.83 20.40
C LYS A 90 -45.75 -21.80 20.82
N LYS A 91 -45.86 -20.71 20.04
CA LYS A 91 -46.94 -19.69 19.97
C LYS A 91 -46.78 -18.32 20.66
N SER A 92 -45.54 -17.94 21.02
CA SER A 92 -45.06 -16.53 21.21
C SER A 92 -43.63 -16.38 20.63
N GLY A 93 -43.25 -17.28 19.73
CA GLY A 93 -41.86 -17.65 19.43
C GLY A 93 -41.08 -16.59 18.66
N ASP A 94 -41.69 -15.90 17.70
CA ASP A 94 -40.94 -15.09 16.74
C ASP A 94 -40.28 -13.87 17.39
N LYS A 95 -40.96 -13.20 18.32
CA LYS A 95 -40.38 -12.08 19.06
C LYS A 95 -39.25 -12.55 19.97
N LYS A 96 -39.45 -13.65 20.70
CA LYS A 96 -38.43 -14.23 21.59
C LYS A 96 -37.18 -14.65 20.81
N ILE A 97 -37.35 -15.23 19.62
CA ILE A 97 -36.25 -15.61 18.73
C ILE A 97 -35.48 -14.37 18.25
N VAL A 98 -36.20 -13.30 17.85
CA VAL A 98 -35.56 -12.04 17.44
C VAL A 98 -34.80 -11.39 18.59
N ASP A 99 -35.37 -11.36 19.80
CA ASP A 99 -34.73 -10.79 20.99
C ASP A 99 -33.46 -11.59 21.35
N GLN A 100 -33.54 -12.93 21.36
CA GLN A 100 -32.39 -13.81 21.58
C GLN A 100 -31.29 -13.63 20.54
N ARG A 101 -31.64 -13.48 19.26
CA ARG A 101 -30.68 -13.19 18.19
C ARG A 101 -29.99 -11.84 18.41
N ASN A 102 -30.75 -10.81 18.75
CA ASN A 102 -30.20 -9.47 18.97
C ASN A 102 -29.26 -9.45 20.19
N GLU A 103 -29.61 -10.16 21.27
CA GLU A 103 -28.74 -10.34 22.44
C GLU A 103 -27.45 -11.09 22.09
N LEU A 104 -27.56 -12.20 21.33
CA LEU A 104 -26.40 -12.94 20.85
C LEU A 104 -25.46 -12.05 20.03
N ILE A 105 -25.99 -11.31 19.05
CA ILE A 105 -25.19 -10.43 18.20
C ILE A 105 -24.55 -9.30 19.01
N LEU A 106 -25.28 -8.71 19.96
CA LEU A 106 -24.72 -7.69 20.84
C LEU A 106 -23.56 -8.25 21.68
N SER A 107 -23.71 -9.46 22.22
CA SER A 107 -22.66 -10.11 23.01
C SER A 107 -21.40 -10.40 22.17
N LEU A 108 -21.58 -10.87 20.92
CA LEU A 108 -20.46 -11.12 20.01
C LEU A 108 -19.80 -9.83 19.51
N ASN A 109 -20.57 -8.74 19.38
CA ASN A 109 -20.03 -7.41 19.07
C ASN A 109 -19.20 -6.83 20.23
N GLN A 110 -19.47 -7.23 21.48
CA GLN A 110 -18.72 -6.75 22.65
C GLN A 110 -17.54 -7.65 23.02
N SER A 111 -17.56 -8.93 22.64
CA SER A 111 -16.45 -9.86 22.89
C SER A 111 -15.21 -9.44 22.12
N GLU A 112 -14.01 -9.41 22.72
CA GLU A 112 -12.76 -9.21 21.99
C GLU A 112 -12.48 -10.35 21.00
N ASP A 113 -12.85 -11.57 21.42
CA ASP A 113 -12.59 -12.84 20.75
C ASP A 113 -13.90 -13.60 20.51
N PRO A 114 -14.75 -13.19 19.55
CA PRO A 114 -16.05 -13.82 19.36
C PRO A 114 -15.90 -15.21 18.72
N GLU A 115 -16.40 -16.25 19.40
CA GLU A 115 -16.49 -17.61 18.86
C GLU A 115 -17.64 -17.76 17.86
N GLY A 116 -17.42 -18.53 16.79
CA GLY A 116 -18.34 -18.63 15.67
C GLY A 116 -18.47 -20.03 15.08
N ASN A 117 -19.56 -20.22 14.33
CA ASN A 117 -19.85 -21.39 13.51
C ASN A 117 -20.84 -20.98 12.40
N LYS A 118 -21.22 -21.91 11.52
CA LYS A 118 -22.13 -21.63 10.40
C LYS A 118 -23.47 -21.04 10.84
N THR A 119 -24.01 -21.50 11.96
CA THR A 119 -25.30 -21.01 12.48
C THR A 119 -25.20 -19.55 12.88
N ILE A 120 -24.12 -19.16 13.56
CA ILE A 120 -23.88 -17.77 13.96
C ILE A 120 -23.77 -16.87 12.73
N VAL A 121 -23.07 -17.30 11.68
CA VAL A 121 -22.99 -16.53 10.42
C VAL A 121 -24.39 -16.30 9.84
N LYS A 122 -25.23 -17.34 9.77
CA LYS A 122 -26.62 -17.22 9.29
C LYS A 122 -27.46 -16.25 10.12
N GLU A 123 -27.27 -16.24 11.44
CA GLU A 123 -27.96 -15.29 12.32
C GLU A 123 -27.53 -13.85 12.05
N PHE A 124 -26.23 -13.59 11.82
CA PHE A 124 -25.76 -12.27 11.40
C PHE A 124 -26.37 -11.85 10.06
N ILE A 125 -26.44 -12.74 9.06
CA ILE A 125 -27.09 -12.43 7.78
C ILE A 125 -28.57 -12.10 7.99
N THR A 126 -29.28 -12.92 8.76
CA THR A 126 -30.71 -12.72 9.04
C THR A 126 -30.93 -11.39 9.76
N PHE A 127 -30.07 -11.03 10.71
CA PHE A 127 -30.08 -9.75 11.38
C PHE A 127 -29.85 -8.58 10.42
N MET A 128 -28.87 -8.66 9.53
CA MET A 128 -28.57 -7.60 8.57
C MET A 128 -29.73 -7.36 7.58
N LYS A 129 -30.39 -8.44 7.12
CA LYS A 129 -31.53 -8.36 6.19
C LYS A 129 -32.72 -7.59 6.73
N VAL A 130 -32.92 -7.60 8.05
CA VAL A 130 -34.07 -6.93 8.70
C VAL A 130 -33.74 -5.50 9.16
N GLN A 131 -32.52 -5.01 8.93
CA GLN A 131 -32.18 -3.65 9.34
C GLN A 131 -32.86 -2.60 8.46
N PRO A 132 -33.46 -1.55 9.04
CA PRO A 132 -34.05 -0.47 8.27
C PRO A 132 -32.96 0.38 7.59
N ASP A 133 -33.26 1.01 6.45
CA ASP A 133 -32.35 1.96 5.78
C ASP A 133 -32.29 3.33 6.48
N THR A 134 -31.99 3.28 7.77
CA THR A 134 -31.70 4.42 8.64
C THR A 134 -30.22 4.42 8.97
N GLU A 135 -29.69 5.54 9.46
CA GLU A 135 -28.31 5.60 9.93
C GLU A 135 -28.02 4.51 10.98
N LYS A 136 -28.92 4.32 11.95
CA LYS A 136 -28.81 3.25 12.96
C LYS A 136 -28.76 1.86 12.32
N GLY A 137 -29.63 1.57 11.35
CA GLY A 137 -29.64 0.28 10.66
C GLY A 137 -28.37 0.05 9.83
N ARG A 138 -27.86 1.07 9.14
CA ARG A 138 -26.58 1.00 8.42
C ARG A 138 -25.39 0.80 9.36
N ASN A 139 -25.41 1.43 10.53
CA ASN A 139 -24.40 1.22 11.58
C ASN A 139 -24.48 -0.20 12.15
N ASN A 140 -25.69 -0.75 12.31
CA ASN A 140 -25.89 -2.14 12.74
C ASN A 140 -25.34 -3.14 11.71
N VAL A 141 -25.59 -2.92 10.41
CA VAL A 141 -25.01 -3.75 9.33
C VAL A 141 -23.48 -3.65 9.35
N SER A 142 -22.93 -2.45 9.49
CA SER A 142 -21.48 -2.24 9.55
C SER A 142 -20.86 -2.93 10.76
N GLY A 143 -21.47 -2.80 11.95
CA GLY A 143 -21.02 -3.49 13.16
C GLY A 143 -21.09 -5.02 13.04
N ALA A 144 -22.12 -5.56 12.40
CA ALA A 144 -22.22 -6.98 12.08
C ALA A 144 -21.07 -7.45 11.17
N MET A 145 -20.73 -6.69 10.12
CA MET A 145 -19.59 -6.99 9.25
C MET A 145 -18.27 -6.97 10.02
N THR A 146 -18.03 -5.96 10.86
CA THR A 146 -16.84 -5.88 11.72
C THR A 146 -16.71 -7.10 12.64
N THR A 147 -17.82 -7.58 13.20
CA THR A 147 -17.79 -8.78 14.04
C THR A 147 -17.54 -10.04 13.22
N LEU A 148 -18.13 -10.16 12.03
CA LEU A 148 -17.84 -11.27 11.12
C LEU A 148 -16.36 -11.34 10.72
N MET A 149 -15.67 -10.19 10.57
CA MET A 149 -14.23 -10.15 10.27
C MET A 149 -13.38 -10.86 11.32
N ARG A 150 -13.72 -10.68 12.61
CA ARG A 150 -12.97 -11.24 13.75
C ARG A 150 -13.55 -12.55 14.33
N LEU A 151 -14.64 -13.05 13.75
CA LEU A 151 -15.34 -14.24 14.24
C LEU A 151 -14.44 -15.48 14.12
N LYS A 152 -14.14 -16.16 15.22
CA LYS A 152 -13.40 -17.43 15.24
C LYS A 152 -14.27 -18.56 14.67
N GLY A 153 -13.63 -19.68 14.31
CA GLY A 153 -14.30 -20.83 13.69
C GLY A 153 -13.67 -21.30 12.37
N GLY A 154 -12.58 -20.67 11.93
CA GLY A 154 -11.76 -21.08 10.79
C GLY A 154 -12.54 -21.26 9.48
N ASP A 155 -12.10 -22.24 8.68
CA ASP A 155 -12.65 -22.53 7.35
C ASP A 155 -14.17 -22.74 7.33
N GLU A 156 -14.75 -23.28 8.41
CA GLU A 156 -16.19 -23.49 8.50
C GLU A 156 -16.96 -22.16 8.42
N VAL A 157 -16.50 -21.15 9.16
CA VAL A 157 -17.10 -19.81 9.14
C VAL A 157 -16.84 -19.14 7.79
N ASP A 158 -15.63 -19.27 7.25
CA ASP A 158 -15.25 -18.66 5.97
C ASP A 158 -16.08 -19.19 4.80
N GLN A 159 -16.24 -20.52 4.74
CA GLN A 159 -17.08 -21.18 3.75
C GLN A 159 -18.54 -20.75 3.84
N GLU A 160 -19.06 -20.61 5.06
CA GLU A 160 -20.45 -20.16 5.25
C GLU A 160 -20.61 -18.69 4.82
N ILE A 161 -19.66 -17.80 5.12
CA ILE A 161 -19.70 -16.41 4.66
C ILE A 161 -19.75 -16.35 3.12
N VAL A 162 -18.92 -17.14 2.43
CA VAL A 162 -18.92 -17.24 0.96
C VAL A 162 -20.24 -17.80 0.42
N SER A 163 -20.76 -18.84 1.07
CA SER A 163 -22.06 -19.45 0.74
C SER A 163 -23.20 -18.44 0.87
N GLN A 164 -23.25 -17.72 1.99
CA GLN A 164 -24.24 -16.68 2.24
C GLN A 164 -24.15 -15.58 1.18
N MET A 165 -22.95 -15.03 0.93
CA MET A 165 -22.72 -14.02 -0.12
C MET A 165 -23.27 -14.46 -1.48
N SER A 166 -23.05 -15.73 -1.85
CA SER A 166 -23.49 -16.28 -3.14
C SER A 166 -25.00 -16.57 -3.20
N SER A 167 -25.65 -16.74 -2.05
CA SER A 167 -27.08 -17.06 -1.94
C SER A 167 -28.00 -15.84 -1.82
N LEU A 168 -27.45 -14.69 -1.45
CA LEU A 168 -28.19 -13.44 -1.32
C LEU A 168 -28.73 -12.98 -2.68
N SER A 169 -29.92 -12.39 -2.67
CA SER A 169 -30.57 -11.89 -3.88
C SER A 169 -29.90 -10.63 -4.42
N ASN A 170 -30.11 -10.36 -5.72
CA ASN A 170 -29.45 -9.25 -6.42
C ASN A 170 -29.74 -7.87 -5.81
N ASN A 171 -30.86 -7.69 -5.10
CA ASN A 171 -31.21 -6.45 -4.39
C ASN A 171 -30.45 -6.25 -3.06
N GLU A 172 -29.81 -7.30 -2.50
CA GLU A 172 -29.08 -7.24 -1.23
C GLU A 172 -27.65 -6.71 -1.41
N VAL A 173 -27.50 -5.70 -2.27
CA VAL A 173 -26.21 -5.15 -2.75
C VAL A 173 -25.24 -4.84 -1.61
N LYS A 174 -25.72 -4.13 -0.57
CA LYS A 174 -24.90 -3.71 0.57
C LYS A 174 -24.39 -4.88 1.42
N ILE A 175 -25.20 -5.92 1.57
CA ILE A 175 -24.80 -7.12 2.31
C ILE A 175 -23.81 -7.92 1.47
N ARG A 176 -24.07 -8.12 0.16
CA ARG A 176 -23.12 -8.82 -0.72
C ARG A 176 -21.76 -8.11 -0.78
N SER A 177 -21.73 -6.79 -1.02
CA SER A 177 -20.48 -6.02 -1.08
C SER A 177 -19.75 -6.03 0.27
N GLY A 178 -20.47 -5.90 1.39
CA GLY A 178 -19.89 -5.99 2.73
C GLY A 178 -19.31 -7.36 3.04
N LEU A 179 -19.98 -8.46 2.67
CA LEU A 179 -19.45 -9.82 2.86
C LEU A 179 -18.20 -10.07 2.00
N ILE A 180 -18.09 -9.48 0.81
CA ILE A 180 -16.83 -9.51 0.05
C ILE A 180 -15.71 -8.84 0.85
N GLY A 181 -15.97 -7.69 1.47
CA GLY A 181 -15.03 -7.04 2.38
C GLY A 181 -14.62 -7.92 3.56
N VAL A 182 -15.57 -8.65 4.15
CA VAL A 182 -15.30 -9.63 5.22
C VAL A 182 -14.39 -10.76 4.72
N ILE A 183 -14.63 -11.32 3.54
CA ILE A 183 -13.80 -12.38 2.94
C ILE A 183 -12.35 -11.90 2.75
N ILE A 184 -12.16 -10.64 2.34
CA ILE A 184 -10.86 -10.02 2.12
C ILE A 184 -10.11 -9.82 3.44
N ASP A 185 -10.74 -9.20 4.45
CA ASP A 185 -10.07 -8.90 5.72
C ASP A 185 -9.68 -10.18 6.48
N ARG A 186 -10.49 -11.24 6.32
CA ARG A 186 -10.21 -12.58 6.84
C ARG A 186 -9.11 -13.33 6.06
N GLY A 187 -8.71 -12.84 4.89
CA GLY A 187 -7.68 -13.48 4.07
C GLY A 187 -8.09 -14.82 3.45
N TYR A 188 -9.39 -15.08 3.27
CA TYR A 188 -9.86 -16.40 2.85
C TYR A 188 -9.70 -16.64 1.33
N VAL A 189 -8.54 -17.18 0.94
CA VAL A 189 -8.20 -17.51 -0.46
C VAL A 189 -9.19 -18.48 -1.10
N GLY A 190 -9.79 -19.40 -0.32
CA GLY A 190 -10.83 -20.31 -0.82
C GLY A 190 -12.08 -19.62 -1.37
N GLY A 191 -12.27 -18.33 -1.09
CA GLY A 191 -13.37 -17.51 -1.62
C GLY A 191 -13.16 -16.99 -3.05
N VAL A 192 -11.93 -17.01 -3.58
CA VAL A 192 -11.60 -16.43 -4.89
C VAL A 192 -12.49 -16.94 -6.04
N PRO A 193 -12.80 -18.24 -6.17
CA PRO A 193 -13.70 -18.72 -7.23
C PRO A 193 -15.11 -18.11 -7.16
N ALA A 194 -15.62 -17.83 -5.95
CA ALA A 194 -16.91 -17.16 -5.78
C ALA A 194 -16.82 -15.68 -6.13
N LEU A 195 -15.72 -15.01 -5.76
CA LEU A 195 -15.48 -13.61 -6.12
C LEU A 195 -15.38 -13.40 -7.63
N ILE A 196 -14.71 -14.30 -8.37
CA ILE A 196 -14.65 -14.25 -9.85
C ILE A 196 -16.06 -14.23 -10.45
N LYS A 197 -17.00 -15.03 -9.93
CA LYS A 197 -18.39 -15.02 -10.41
C LYS A 197 -19.07 -13.67 -10.18
N GLN A 198 -18.74 -12.99 -9.09
CA GLN A 198 -19.31 -11.68 -8.74
C GLN A 198 -18.74 -10.52 -9.58
N ILE A 199 -17.67 -10.73 -10.36
CA ILE A 199 -17.16 -9.70 -11.29
C ILE A 199 -18.21 -9.34 -12.35
N LYS A 200 -19.09 -10.28 -12.73
CA LYS A 200 -20.20 -10.07 -13.68
C LYS A 200 -21.48 -9.53 -13.03
N ASP A 201 -21.46 -9.21 -11.74
CA ASP A 201 -22.62 -8.68 -11.05
C ASP A 201 -23.09 -7.36 -11.66
N GLY A 202 -24.41 -7.21 -11.83
CA GLY A 202 -25.02 -6.00 -12.41
C GLY A 202 -24.87 -4.75 -11.52
N SER A 203 -24.61 -4.93 -10.22
CA SER A 203 -24.25 -3.85 -9.31
C SER A 203 -22.77 -3.51 -9.46
N SER A 204 -22.47 -2.25 -9.78
CA SER A 204 -21.10 -1.74 -9.81
C SER A 204 -20.41 -1.85 -8.45
N GLU A 205 -21.16 -1.81 -7.35
CA GLU A 205 -20.62 -1.93 -6.00
C GLU A 205 -20.13 -3.35 -5.70
N VAL A 206 -20.92 -4.37 -6.06
CA VAL A 206 -20.55 -5.77 -5.85
C VAL A 206 -19.45 -6.19 -6.81
N SER A 207 -19.56 -5.85 -8.09
CA SER A 207 -18.53 -6.16 -9.07
C SER A 207 -17.20 -5.48 -8.75
N SER A 208 -17.19 -4.21 -8.32
CA SER A 208 -15.94 -3.54 -7.92
C SER A 208 -15.32 -4.16 -6.66
N ALA A 209 -16.14 -4.50 -5.65
CA ALA A 209 -15.67 -5.19 -4.45
C ALA A 209 -15.08 -6.57 -4.80
N ALA A 210 -15.73 -7.30 -5.71
CA ALA A 210 -15.27 -8.60 -6.17
C ALA A 210 -13.94 -8.50 -6.93
N ILE A 211 -13.80 -7.56 -7.87
CA ILE A 211 -12.56 -7.33 -8.63
C ILE A 211 -11.41 -6.99 -7.68
N TYR A 212 -11.65 -6.12 -6.70
CA TYR A 212 -10.67 -5.79 -5.67
C TYR A 212 -10.30 -7.03 -4.84
N GLY A 213 -11.29 -7.81 -4.39
CA GLY A 213 -11.05 -9.02 -3.62
C GLY A 213 -10.29 -10.12 -4.35
N VAL A 214 -10.53 -10.31 -5.65
CA VAL A 214 -9.71 -11.20 -6.49
C VAL A 214 -8.26 -10.67 -6.53
N GLY A 215 -8.05 -9.36 -6.61
CA GLY A 215 -6.72 -8.76 -6.59
C GLY A 215 -5.98 -9.02 -5.27
N GLU A 216 -6.67 -8.87 -4.14
CA GLU A 216 -6.11 -9.05 -2.79
C GLU A 216 -5.82 -10.51 -2.45
N LEU A 217 -6.72 -11.43 -2.81
CA LEU A 217 -6.65 -12.83 -2.38
C LEU A 217 -6.14 -13.79 -3.46
N GLY A 218 -6.30 -13.43 -4.73
CA GLY A 218 -5.94 -14.27 -5.86
C GLY A 218 -4.44 -14.37 -6.10
N ASP A 219 -4.08 -15.31 -6.97
CA ASP A 219 -2.72 -15.60 -7.39
C ASP A 219 -2.60 -15.63 -8.93
N GLY A 220 -1.42 -15.98 -9.44
CA GLY A 220 -1.15 -16.02 -10.88
C GLY A 220 -2.11 -16.90 -11.68
N ASN A 221 -2.76 -17.90 -11.07
CA ASN A 221 -3.71 -18.79 -11.75
C ASN A 221 -5.02 -18.06 -12.11
N ASN A 222 -5.29 -16.89 -11.51
CA ASN A 222 -6.48 -16.10 -11.79
C ASN A 222 -6.29 -15.10 -12.95
N LEU A 223 -5.07 -14.92 -13.45
CA LEU A 223 -4.74 -13.92 -14.47
C LEU A 223 -5.51 -14.14 -15.77
N THR A 224 -5.57 -15.38 -16.28
CA THR A 224 -6.28 -15.70 -17.53
C THR A 224 -7.76 -15.33 -17.44
N ALA A 225 -8.41 -15.61 -16.31
CA ALA A 225 -9.81 -15.23 -16.11
C ALA A 225 -9.99 -13.71 -16.09
N LEU A 226 -9.14 -12.97 -15.38
CA LEU A 226 -9.22 -11.51 -15.33
C LEU A 226 -8.90 -10.85 -16.69
N LEU A 227 -7.96 -11.40 -17.45
CA LEU A 227 -7.63 -10.91 -18.79
C LEU A 227 -8.81 -11.10 -19.75
N SER A 228 -9.51 -12.23 -19.68
CA SER A 228 -10.75 -12.45 -20.43
C SER A 228 -11.85 -11.47 -20.01
N GLU A 229 -12.02 -11.18 -18.72
CA GLU A 229 -12.97 -10.17 -18.26
C GLU A 229 -12.57 -8.74 -18.69
N LEU A 230 -11.27 -8.46 -18.85
CA LEU A 230 -10.75 -7.16 -19.28
C LEU A 230 -11.08 -6.86 -20.74
N GLU A 231 -11.11 -7.89 -21.60
CA GLU A 231 -11.44 -7.77 -23.03
C GLU A 231 -12.86 -7.23 -23.24
N GLU A 232 -13.81 -7.64 -22.40
CA GLU A 232 -15.22 -7.22 -22.48
C GLU A 232 -15.53 -5.94 -21.68
N ALA A 233 -14.67 -5.59 -20.70
CA ALA A 233 -14.94 -4.51 -19.77
C ALA A 233 -14.59 -3.13 -20.34
N THR A 234 -15.33 -2.11 -19.89
CA THR A 234 -15.06 -0.71 -20.25
C THR A 234 -15.11 0.20 -19.02
N GLY A 235 -14.56 1.42 -19.16
CA GLY A 235 -14.58 2.46 -18.14
C GLY A 235 -14.04 1.99 -16.78
N LYS A 236 -14.71 2.39 -15.69
CA LYS A 236 -14.26 2.13 -14.31
C LYS A 236 -14.09 0.63 -13.99
N LYS A 237 -14.88 -0.24 -14.62
CA LYS A 237 -14.78 -1.69 -14.41
C LYS A 237 -13.47 -2.22 -14.98
N ALA A 238 -13.13 -1.82 -16.20
CA ALA A 238 -11.87 -2.20 -16.83
C ALA A 238 -10.65 -1.66 -16.06
N ASP A 239 -10.73 -0.42 -15.55
CA ASP A 239 -9.66 0.17 -14.72
C ASP A 239 -9.44 -0.62 -13.41
N ALA A 240 -10.53 -1.10 -12.79
CA ALA A 240 -10.47 -1.95 -11.62
C ALA A 240 -9.84 -3.33 -11.93
N ILE A 241 -10.20 -3.93 -13.07
CA ILE A 241 -9.65 -5.23 -13.50
C ILE A 241 -8.14 -5.09 -13.82
N GLU A 242 -7.75 -4.02 -14.53
CA GLU A 242 -6.35 -3.67 -14.80
C GLU A 242 -5.54 -3.60 -13.50
N SER A 243 -6.07 -2.89 -12.50
CA SER A 243 -5.45 -2.75 -11.18
C SER A 243 -5.35 -4.09 -10.44
N SER A 244 -6.36 -4.96 -10.57
CA SER A 244 -6.39 -6.29 -9.96
C SER A 244 -5.33 -7.21 -10.58
N ILE A 245 -5.19 -7.19 -11.91
CA ILE A 245 -4.15 -7.93 -12.65
C ILE A 245 -2.75 -7.48 -12.22
N VAL A 246 -2.50 -6.17 -12.15
CA VAL A 246 -1.22 -5.62 -11.69
C VAL A 246 -0.92 -6.10 -10.26
N ARG A 247 -1.91 -6.04 -9.36
CA ARG A 247 -1.75 -6.46 -7.96
C ARG A 247 -1.39 -7.93 -7.83
N ILE A 248 -2.12 -8.81 -8.52
CA ILE A 248 -1.84 -10.26 -8.55
C ILE A 248 -0.43 -10.51 -9.09
N SER A 249 -0.09 -9.88 -10.22
CA SER A 249 1.22 -10.08 -10.87
C SER A 249 2.36 -9.64 -9.95
N LEU A 250 2.24 -8.51 -9.26
CA LEU A 250 3.27 -7.99 -8.37
C LEU A 250 3.52 -8.85 -7.12
N LYS A 251 2.65 -9.81 -6.79
CA LYS A 251 2.90 -10.80 -5.72
C LYS A 251 3.99 -11.80 -6.09
N ASN A 252 4.25 -12.01 -7.38
CA ASN A 252 5.36 -12.85 -7.83
C ASN A 252 6.64 -12.01 -7.94
N SER A 253 7.66 -12.39 -7.18
CA SER A 253 8.96 -11.70 -7.14
C SER A 253 9.80 -11.92 -8.41
N ASP A 254 9.54 -13.00 -9.15
CA ASP A 254 10.16 -13.24 -10.45
C ASP A 254 9.49 -12.36 -11.51
N ILE A 255 10.24 -11.35 -11.95
CA ILE A 255 9.77 -10.34 -12.89
C ILE A 255 9.39 -10.94 -14.26
N GLU A 256 10.11 -11.97 -14.72
CA GLU A 256 9.84 -12.57 -16.03
C GLU A 256 8.64 -13.52 -15.95
N ASN A 257 8.50 -14.26 -14.85
CA ASN A 257 7.32 -15.09 -14.65
C ASN A 257 6.06 -14.26 -14.40
N ARG A 258 6.15 -13.13 -13.68
CA ARG A 258 4.96 -12.31 -13.37
C ARG A 258 4.36 -11.58 -14.57
N ASN A 259 5.17 -11.28 -15.60
CA ASN A 259 4.68 -10.59 -16.81
C ASN A 259 4.31 -11.57 -17.94
N LYS A 260 4.67 -12.86 -17.82
CA LYS A 260 4.56 -13.87 -18.89
C LYS A 260 3.18 -13.95 -19.52
N GLU A 261 2.12 -14.05 -18.71
CA GLU A 261 0.76 -14.21 -19.22
C GLU A 261 0.25 -12.92 -19.89
N ILE A 262 0.61 -11.76 -19.37
CA ILE A 262 0.23 -10.46 -19.94
C ILE A 262 0.95 -10.27 -21.29
N ARG A 263 2.23 -10.68 -21.38
CA ARG A 263 2.99 -10.68 -22.63
C ARG A 263 2.41 -11.63 -23.68
N ARG A 264 1.94 -12.82 -23.27
CA ARG A 264 1.25 -13.76 -24.17
C ARG A 264 0.07 -13.08 -24.85
N VAL A 265 -0.79 -12.41 -24.07
CA VAL A 265 -1.91 -11.64 -24.62
C VAL A 265 -1.39 -10.52 -25.54
N LEU A 266 -0.39 -9.73 -25.15
CA LEU A 266 0.16 -8.67 -26.03
C LEU A 266 0.55 -9.18 -27.43
N ILE A 267 1.12 -10.38 -27.51
CA ILE A 267 1.61 -10.99 -28.76
C ILE A 267 0.45 -11.54 -29.61
N GLU A 268 -0.58 -12.09 -28.98
CA GLU A 268 -1.77 -12.63 -29.65
C GLU A 268 -2.71 -11.54 -30.16
N GLU A 269 -2.78 -10.42 -29.45
CA GLU A 269 -3.63 -9.29 -29.82
C GLU A 269 -3.18 -8.66 -31.15
N GLY A 270 -4.11 -8.52 -32.09
CA GLY A 270 -3.96 -7.88 -33.40
C GLY A 270 -3.83 -6.35 -33.31
N PRO A 271 -4.38 -5.53 -34.22
CA PRO A 271 -4.19 -4.07 -34.22
C PRO A 271 -4.53 -3.39 -32.86
N ILE A 272 -4.03 -2.17 -32.64
CA ILE A 272 -4.17 -1.46 -31.35
C ILE A 272 -5.62 -1.04 -31.12
N GLU A 273 -6.27 -1.73 -30.18
CA GLU A 273 -7.59 -1.42 -29.63
C GLU A 273 -7.50 -1.13 -28.12
N GLU A 274 -8.62 -0.75 -27.48
CA GLU A 274 -8.64 -0.38 -26.05
C GLU A 274 -8.07 -1.50 -25.16
N HIS A 275 -8.40 -2.76 -25.46
CA HIS A 275 -7.87 -3.92 -24.76
C HIS A 275 -6.34 -3.99 -24.87
N ARG A 276 -5.78 -3.92 -26.08
CA ARG A 276 -4.32 -3.92 -26.28
C ARG A 276 -3.63 -2.74 -25.59
N GLN A 277 -4.24 -1.56 -25.55
CA GLN A 277 -3.71 -0.41 -24.78
C GLN A 277 -3.67 -0.68 -23.27
N ARG A 278 -4.67 -1.37 -22.72
CA ARG A 278 -4.69 -1.80 -21.31
C ARG A 278 -3.57 -2.79 -21.02
N ILE A 279 -3.35 -3.78 -21.90
CA ILE A 279 -2.24 -4.72 -21.78
C ILE A 279 -0.89 -4.00 -21.76
N LEU A 280 -0.68 -3.01 -22.64
CA LEU A 280 0.52 -2.18 -22.65
C LEU A 280 0.71 -1.42 -21.33
N ARG A 281 -0.35 -0.85 -20.75
CA ARG A 281 -0.26 -0.16 -19.45
C ARG A 281 0.08 -1.12 -18.32
N ILE A 282 -0.50 -2.32 -18.29
CA ILE A 282 -0.16 -3.36 -17.31
C ILE A 282 1.34 -3.69 -17.41
N LEU A 283 1.85 -3.97 -18.60
CA LEU A 283 3.28 -4.22 -18.81
C LEU A 283 4.14 -3.01 -18.42
N GLY A 284 3.65 -1.79 -18.67
CA GLY A 284 4.24 -0.55 -18.22
C GLY A 284 4.43 -0.48 -16.69
N TYR A 285 3.52 -1.05 -15.90
CA TYR A 285 3.68 -1.14 -14.44
C TYR A 285 4.56 -2.32 -13.99
N LEU A 286 4.48 -3.46 -14.67
CA LEU A 286 5.19 -4.68 -14.28
C LEU A 286 6.68 -4.65 -14.63
N GLY A 287 7.03 -4.01 -15.75
CA GLY A 287 8.36 -3.99 -16.31
C GLY A 287 8.86 -5.39 -16.72
N GLY A 288 10.18 -5.56 -16.68
CA GLY A 288 10.87 -6.80 -17.03
C GLY A 288 11.56 -6.74 -18.39
N LYS A 289 12.64 -7.51 -18.53
CA LYS A 289 13.48 -7.48 -19.73
C LYS A 289 12.70 -7.98 -20.94
N SER A 290 11.95 -9.07 -20.81
CA SER A 290 11.20 -9.61 -21.95
C SER A 290 10.08 -8.67 -22.39
N SER A 291 9.37 -8.05 -21.43
CA SER A 291 8.39 -6.99 -21.73
C SER A 291 9.06 -5.82 -22.45
N TRP A 292 10.23 -5.38 -21.99
CA TRP A 292 10.97 -4.30 -22.63
C TRP A 292 11.38 -4.64 -24.06
N ASP A 293 11.85 -5.87 -24.28
CA ASP A 293 12.21 -6.37 -25.60
C ASP A 293 11.00 -6.34 -26.56
N ASP A 294 9.80 -6.74 -26.13
CA ASP A 294 8.58 -6.63 -26.93
C ASP A 294 8.19 -5.16 -27.22
N LEU A 295 8.23 -4.30 -26.19
CA LEU A 295 7.85 -2.89 -26.36
C LEU A 295 8.82 -2.15 -27.28
N LYS A 296 10.11 -2.51 -27.29
CA LYS A 296 11.10 -1.99 -28.25
C LYS A 296 10.76 -2.37 -29.69
N ILE A 297 10.28 -3.60 -29.94
CA ILE A 297 9.85 -4.02 -31.28
C ILE A 297 8.72 -3.10 -31.78
N ILE A 298 7.74 -2.83 -30.92
CA ILE A 298 6.63 -1.93 -31.24
C ILE A 298 7.13 -0.49 -31.48
N LEU A 299 8.01 0.02 -30.64
CA LEU A 299 8.58 1.38 -30.78
C LEU A 299 9.38 1.60 -32.08
N ASN A 300 10.05 0.55 -32.55
CA ASN A 300 10.85 0.55 -33.78
C ASN A 300 10.02 0.25 -35.03
N GLY A 301 8.73 -0.09 -34.88
CA GLY A 301 7.81 -0.31 -35.98
C GLY A 301 7.35 0.99 -36.66
N ASN A 302 6.55 0.85 -37.72
CA ASN A 302 6.02 1.99 -38.48
C ASN A 302 4.62 2.44 -38.03
N ASP A 303 3.94 1.66 -37.19
CA ASP A 303 2.60 1.99 -36.68
C ASP A 303 2.68 3.08 -35.60
N GLN A 304 2.29 4.31 -35.97
CA GLN A 304 2.39 5.46 -35.08
C GLN A 304 1.47 5.34 -33.86
N GLU A 305 0.28 4.74 -33.98
CA GLU A 305 -0.63 4.58 -32.84
C GLU A 305 -0.09 3.54 -31.85
N ALA A 306 0.56 2.48 -32.34
CA ALA A 306 1.26 1.51 -31.51
C ALA A 306 2.37 2.16 -30.68
N ARG A 307 3.21 2.96 -31.36
CA ARG A 307 4.32 3.67 -30.72
C ARG A 307 3.82 4.64 -29.65
N LYS A 308 2.76 5.41 -29.95
CA LYS A 308 2.11 6.31 -28.99
C LYS A 308 1.60 5.56 -27.76
N ALA A 309 0.93 4.43 -27.95
CA ALA A 309 0.41 3.61 -26.85
C ALA A 309 1.53 3.07 -25.96
N VAL A 310 2.64 2.63 -26.54
CA VAL A 310 3.83 2.24 -25.77
C VAL A 310 4.37 3.41 -24.98
N LEU A 311 4.59 4.57 -25.61
CA LEU A 311 5.12 5.75 -24.92
C LEU A 311 4.22 6.22 -23.77
N GLN A 312 2.89 6.08 -23.89
CA GLN A 312 1.94 6.36 -22.80
C GLN A 312 2.16 5.43 -21.59
N SER A 313 2.51 4.17 -21.83
CA SER A 313 2.74 3.18 -20.75
C SER A 313 4.10 3.35 -20.05
N LEU A 314 5.13 3.80 -20.77
CA LEU A 314 6.52 3.84 -20.26
C LEU A 314 6.73 4.86 -19.15
N GLY A 315 5.86 5.87 -19.04
CA GLY A 315 5.87 6.82 -17.93
C GLY A 315 5.70 6.14 -16.56
N SER A 316 5.21 4.89 -16.50
CA SER A 316 5.06 4.09 -15.29
C SER A 316 6.10 2.97 -15.12
N TRP A 317 7.04 2.84 -16.06
CA TRP A 317 8.07 1.79 -16.02
C TRP A 317 8.85 1.81 -14.69
N PRO A 318 9.13 0.64 -14.07
CA PRO A 318 9.63 0.57 -12.70
C PRO A 318 11.11 0.97 -12.53
N ASN A 319 11.89 1.02 -13.61
CA ASN A 319 13.32 1.32 -13.58
C ASN A 319 13.74 2.17 -14.80
N GLY A 320 15.03 2.49 -14.90
CA GLY A 320 15.58 3.28 -16.01
C GLY A 320 15.91 2.53 -17.29
N ASP A 321 15.53 1.26 -17.45
CA ASP A 321 15.85 0.49 -18.67
C ASP A 321 15.40 1.20 -19.97
N PRO A 322 14.26 1.93 -20.01
CA PRO A 322 13.85 2.66 -21.21
C PRO A 322 14.61 3.96 -21.48
N LEU A 323 15.40 4.48 -20.54
CA LEU A 323 15.96 5.84 -20.60
C LEU A 323 16.77 6.10 -21.87
N GLU A 324 17.65 5.18 -22.25
CA GLU A 324 18.50 5.35 -23.44
C GLU A 324 17.67 5.41 -24.72
N THR A 325 16.70 4.51 -24.88
CA THR A 325 15.82 4.47 -26.05
C THR A 325 14.94 5.73 -26.12
N LEU A 326 14.38 6.16 -25.00
CA LEU A 326 13.58 7.38 -24.93
C LEU A 326 14.41 8.63 -25.23
N ASN A 327 15.63 8.72 -24.71
CA ASN A 327 16.54 9.83 -25.02
C ASN A 327 16.88 9.89 -26.52
N ASN A 328 17.15 8.74 -27.14
CA ASN A 328 17.36 8.66 -28.59
C ASN A 328 16.14 9.16 -29.38
N LEU A 329 14.92 8.74 -28.98
CA LEU A 329 13.69 9.23 -29.60
C LEU A 329 13.55 10.75 -29.45
N ILE A 330 13.81 11.31 -28.26
CA ILE A 330 13.67 12.77 -28.06
C ILE A 330 14.61 13.57 -28.99
N LYS A 331 15.83 13.07 -29.21
CA LYS A 331 16.85 13.75 -30.01
C LYS A 331 16.67 13.58 -31.52
N ASN A 332 16.29 12.38 -31.97
CA ASN A 332 16.43 11.98 -33.37
C ASN A 332 15.10 11.74 -34.10
N GLU A 333 13.96 11.64 -33.38
CA GLU A 333 12.67 11.44 -34.02
C GLU A 333 12.21 12.69 -34.78
N LYS A 334 11.61 12.50 -35.95
CA LYS A 334 11.07 13.58 -36.79
C LYS A 334 9.65 13.95 -36.39
N ASP A 335 8.87 12.97 -35.91
CA ASP A 335 7.52 13.20 -35.43
C ASP A 335 7.53 13.94 -34.08
N ASN A 336 7.02 15.17 -34.08
CA ASN A 336 6.96 16.03 -32.90
C ASN A 336 6.07 15.46 -31.76
N ILE A 337 5.02 14.71 -32.10
CA ILE A 337 4.12 14.09 -31.11
C ILE A 337 4.86 12.96 -30.41
N ILE A 338 5.54 12.08 -31.17
CA ILE A 338 6.33 10.99 -30.61
C ILE A 338 7.47 11.54 -29.74
N ARG A 339 8.18 12.58 -30.19
CA ARG A 339 9.19 13.28 -29.38
C ARG A 339 8.63 13.78 -28.05
N ALA A 340 7.49 14.47 -28.09
CA ALA A 340 6.86 15.01 -26.89
C ALA A 340 6.38 13.91 -25.92
N MET A 341 5.90 12.78 -26.44
CA MET A 341 5.49 11.63 -25.65
C MET A 341 6.70 10.90 -25.04
N ALA A 342 7.79 10.77 -25.79
CA ALA A 342 9.04 10.22 -25.28
C ALA A 342 9.60 11.08 -24.14
N LEU A 343 9.57 12.41 -24.25
CA LEU A 343 9.97 13.32 -23.18
C LEU A 343 9.10 13.15 -21.91
N ARG A 344 7.77 13.06 -22.09
CA ARG A 344 6.84 12.81 -20.98
C ARG A 344 7.10 11.46 -20.29
N ALA A 345 7.44 10.43 -21.05
CA ALA A 345 7.79 9.12 -20.50
C ALA A 345 9.17 9.12 -19.83
N TYR A 346 10.15 9.83 -20.40
CA TYR A 346 11.53 9.91 -19.92
C TYR A 346 11.64 10.57 -18.56
N THR A 347 10.96 11.70 -18.39
CA THR A 347 11.08 12.56 -17.19
C THR A 347 10.85 11.80 -15.87
N PRO A 348 9.75 11.06 -15.66
CA PRO A 348 9.56 10.32 -14.40
C PRO A 348 10.54 9.15 -14.23
N LEU A 349 11.18 8.63 -15.30
CA LEU A 349 12.15 7.54 -15.21
C LEU A 349 13.54 8.00 -14.75
N LEU A 350 13.86 9.28 -14.88
CA LEU A 350 15.08 9.85 -14.30
C LEU A 350 15.13 9.72 -12.77
N SER A 351 13.96 9.71 -12.13
CA SER A 351 13.81 9.50 -10.68
C SER A 351 13.74 8.01 -10.30
N ALA A 352 13.59 7.11 -11.26
CA ALA A 352 13.51 5.67 -11.01
C ALA A 352 14.91 5.06 -10.80
N PRO A 353 15.01 3.93 -10.08
CA PRO A 353 16.22 3.13 -10.03
C PRO A 353 16.81 2.87 -11.40
N SER A 354 18.08 3.22 -11.60
CA SER A 354 18.76 3.03 -12.90
C SER A 354 20.28 3.03 -12.75
N TYR A 355 20.95 2.62 -13.83
CA TYR A 355 22.41 2.70 -13.97
C TYR A 355 22.92 4.10 -14.33
N VAL A 356 22.02 5.09 -14.44
CA VAL A 356 22.35 6.48 -14.79
C VAL A 356 22.68 7.24 -13.50
N SER A 357 23.88 7.82 -13.42
CA SER A 357 24.31 8.64 -12.29
C SER A 357 23.57 9.98 -12.27
N ASP A 358 23.56 10.64 -11.12
CA ASP A 358 22.95 11.96 -10.98
C ASP A 358 23.65 13.00 -11.88
N GLU A 359 24.95 12.89 -12.16
CA GLU A 359 25.67 13.76 -13.10
C GLU A 359 25.11 13.64 -14.52
N LYS A 360 24.92 12.40 -15.00
CA LYS A 360 24.39 12.16 -16.35
C LYS A 360 22.90 12.55 -16.45
N LYS A 361 22.14 12.41 -15.36
CA LYS A 361 20.77 12.94 -15.27
C LYS A 361 20.79 14.47 -15.34
N THR A 362 21.68 15.15 -14.63
CA THR A 362 21.83 16.61 -14.68
C THR A 362 22.12 17.09 -16.09
N GLU A 363 23.07 16.46 -16.79
CA GLU A 363 23.39 16.78 -18.18
C GLU A 363 22.15 16.63 -19.08
N SER A 364 21.45 15.50 -18.96
CA SER A 364 20.23 15.22 -19.72
C SER A 364 19.14 16.25 -19.46
N ILE A 365 18.92 16.62 -18.19
CA ILE A 365 17.91 17.61 -17.80
C ILE A 365 18.24 18.98 -18.41
N LYS A 366 19.50 19.42 -18.35
CA LYS A 366 19.95 20.70 -18.94
C LYS A 366 19.71 20.72 -20.44
N GLU A 367 20.11 19.67 -21.14
CA GLU A 367 19.89 19.54 -22.58
C GLU A 367 18.39 19.59 -22.94
N LEU A 368 17.57 18.79 -22.25
CA LEU A 368 16.13 18.71 -22.49
C LEU A 368 15.38 19.99 -22.13
N TYR A 369 15.87 20.74 -21.14
CA TYR A 369 15.29 22.02 -20.77
C TYR A 369 15.38 23.06 -21.91
N GLU A 370 16.44 22.98 -22.72
CA GLU A 370 16.68 23.89 -23.84
C GLU A 370 15.97 23.47 -25.15
N ILE A 371 15.70 22.17 -25.38
CA ILE A 371 15.12 21.65 -26.64
C ILE A 371 13.59 21.87 -26.75
N GLY A 372 13.13 23.12 -26.67
CA GLY A 372 11.73 23.48 -26.98
C GLY A 372 10.66 22.78 -26.12
N SER A 373 11.04 22.28 -24.94
CA SER A 373 10.15 21.64 -23.97
C SER A 373 8.98 22.53 -23.59
N SER A 374 7.77 21.96 -23.46
CA SER A 374 6.61 22.74 -23.01
C SER A 374 6.83 23.27 -21.59
N ARG A 375 6.07 24.30 -21.18
CA ARG A 375 6.15 24.83 -19.81
C ARG A 375 5.96 23.74 -18.74
N ASN A 376 5.06 22.79 -18.99
CA ASN A 376 4.84 21.68 -18.07
C ASN A 376 6.02 20.70 -18.04
N ASP A 377 6.63 20.40 -19.18
CA ASP A 377 7.80 19.53 -19.25
C ASP A 377 8.98 20.17 -18.53
N LYS A 378 9.22 21.47 -18.73
CA LYS A 378 10.23 22.25 -18.00
C LYS A 378 10.02 22.19 -16.49
N ARG A 379 8.78 22.39 -16.02
CA ARG A 379 8.46 22.26 -14.59
C ARG A 379 8.78 20.86 -14.07
N ASN A 380 8.39 19.81 -14.79
CA ASN A 380 8.65 18.44 -14.38
C ASN A 380 10.15 18.12 -14.34
N LEU A 381 10.91 18.61 -15.31
CA LEU A 381 12.38 18.49 -15.35
C LEU A 381 13.04 19.18 -14.15
N ILE A 382 12.58 20.38 -13.75
CA ILE A 382 13.07 21.05 -12.53
C ILE A 382 12.72 20.23 -11.28
N GLY A 383 11.54 19.62 -11.24
CA GLY A 383 11.15 18.71 -10.15
C GLY A 383 12.08 17.51 -10.02
N VAL A 384 12.52 16.92 -11.14
CA VAL A 384 13.53 15.85 -11.13
C VAL A 384 14.90 16.38 -10.73
N LEU A 385 15.31 17.55 -11.24
CA LEU A 385 16.59 18.20 -10.91
C LEU A 385 16.73 18.38 -9.39
N ALA A 386 15.65 18.80 -8.73
CA ALA A 386 15.60 19.01 -7.28
C ALA A 386 15.93 17.74 -6.46
N LEU A 387 15.78 16.55 -7.05
CA LEU A 387 16.12 15.31 -6.36
C LEU A 387 17.62 15.02 -6.39
N LEU A 388 18.38 15.60 -7.33
CA LEU A 388 19.77 15.23 -7.58
C LEU A 388 20.72 15.79 -6.51
N ALA A 389 21.92 15.21 -6.43
CA ALA A 389 22.94 15.59 -5.45
C ALA A 389 24.28 15.89 -6.13
N THR A 390 24.29 16.82 -7.10
CA THR A 390 25.50 17.22 -7.85
C THR A 390 25.65 18.74 -7.86
N ASP A 391 26.90 19.20 -7.87
CA ASP A 391 27.22 20.64 -7.90
C ASP A 391 26.69 21.28 -9.18
N GLU A 392 26.77 20.59 -10.33
CA GLU A 392 26.22 21.08 -11.59
C GLU A 392 24.69 21.24 -11.55
N ALA A 393 23.98 20.36 -10.82
CA ALA A 393 22.53 20.51 -10.64
C ALA A 393 22.21 21.75 -9.81
N GLN A 394 23.00 22.00 -8.75
CA GLN A 394 22.83 23.16 -7.89
C GLN A 394 23.05 24.46 -8.67
N GLN A 395 24.14 24.56 -9.43
CA GLN A 395 24.45 25.72 -10.28
C GLN A 395 23.36 25.96 -11.34
N PHE A 396 22.82 24.88 -11.91
CA PHE A 396 21.72 25.01 -12.87
C PHE A 396 20.45 25.51 -12.18
N ALA A 397 20.12 25.02 -10.99
CA ALA A 397 18.99 25.50 -10.21
C ALA A 397 19.13 26.98 -9.81
N GLU A 398 20.34 27.43 -9.46
CA GLU A 398 20.64 28.86 -9.22
C GLU A 398 20.40 29.71 -10.47
N THR A 399 20.86 29.23 -11.64
CA THR A 399 20.59 29.91 -12.93
C THR A 399 19.10 30.02 -13.22
N LEU A 400 18.32 28.98 -12.87
CA LEU A 400 16.86 28.98 -13.01
C LEU A 400 16.19 29.95 -12.03
N ALA A 401 16.69 30.04 -10.80
CA ALA A 401 16.22 30.97 -9.77
C ALA A 401 16.39 32.44 -10.20
N ALA A 402 17.43 32.73 -11.01
CA ALA A 402 17.71 34.06 -11.51
C ALA A 402 16.93 34.47 -12.79
N LYS A 403 16.01 33.63 -13.29
CA LYS A 403 15.23 33.97 -14.50
C LYS A 403 14.10 34.97 -14.19
N ASP A 404 13.81 35.85 -15.15
CA ASP A 404 12.71 36.83 -15.04
C ASP A 404 11.31 36.19 -14.96
N ASP A 405 11.14 34.94 -15.43
CA ASP A 405 9.87 34.22 -15.28
C ASP A 405 9.72 33.79 -13.81
N ASN A 406 8.88 34.53 -13.05
CA ASN A 406 8.61 34.30 -11.63
C ASN A 406 8.29 32.84 -11.27
N LEU A 407 7.60 32.11 -12.15
CA LEU A 407 7.26 30.72 -11.89
C LEU A 407 8.50 29.82 -12.02
N VAL A 408 9.33 30.05 -13.04
CA VAL A 408 10.61 29.36 -13.21
C VAL A 408 11.57 29.70 -12.07
N ALA A 409 11.66 30.97 -11.69
CA ALA A 409 12.48 31.43 -10.57
C ALA A 409 12.12 30.71 -9.27
N SER A 410 10.82 30.69 -8.92
CA SER A 410 10.31 30.01 -7.72
C SER A 410 10.64 28.51 -7.71
N TYR A 411 10.51 27.83 -8.85
CA TYR A 411 10.89 26.40 -8.94
C TYR A 411 12.40 26.21 -8.87
N GLY A 412 13.19 27.11 -9.44
CA GLY A 412 14.65 27.12 -9.35
C GLY A 412 15.14 27.26 -7.90
N GLU A 413 14.56 28.20 -7.13
CA GLU A 413 14.89 28.38 -5.70
C GLU A 413 14.57 27.12 -4.87
N LEU A 414 13.40 26.52 -5.09
CA LEU A 414 13.01 25.28 -4.41
C LEU A 414 13.96 24.12 -4.76
N ALA A 415 14.32 23.99 -6.05
CA ALA A 415 15.28 23.00 -6.49
C ALA A 415 16.66 23.24 -5.87
N TYR A 416 17.15 24.47 -5.86
CA TYR A 416 18.44 24.84 -5.27
C TYR A 416 18.50 24.44 -3.79
N LYS A 417 17.46 24.78 -3.01
CA LYS A 417 17.38 24.42 -1.59
C LYS A 417 17.42 22.91 -1.39
N ARG A 418 16.66 22.15 -2.18
CA ARG A 418 16.61 20.68 -2.05
C ARG A 418 17.91 20.03 -2.47
N ILE A 419 18.53 20.48 -3.55
CA ILE A 419 19.83 19.97 -4.02
C ILE A 419 20.91 20.27 -2.97
N SER A 420 20.90 21.46 -2.36
CA SER A 420 21.82 21.83 -1.28
C SER A 420 21.70 20.88 -0.07
N GLU A 421 20.47 20.52 0.31
CA GLU A 421 20.22 19.51 1.35
C GLU A 421 20.77 18.14 0.95
N ASN A 422 20.52 17.68 -0.28
CA ASN A 422 21.00 16.39 -0.76
C ASN A 422 22.54 16.35 -0.81
N LEU A 423 23.19 17.40 -1.32
CA LEU A 423 24.65 17.56 -1.37
C LEU A 423 25.27 17.47 0.02
N SER A 424 24.65 18.08 1.03
CA SER A 424 25.14 18.02 2.42
C SER A 424 25.14 16.60 3.01
N LYS A 425 24.38 15.68 2.41
CA LYS A 425 24.27 14.27 2.82
C LYS A 425 25.09 13.30 1.95
N VAL A 426 25.72 13.79 0.88
CA VAL A 426 26.54 12.94 -0.01
C VAL A 426 27.68 12.30 0.79
N SER A 427 27.81 10.99 0.63
CA SER A 427 28.95 10.23 1.14
C SER A 427 29.78 9.73 -0.03
N THR A 428 31.10 9.85 0.04
CA THR A 428 32.00 9.32 -1.00
C THR A 428 32.52 7.96 -0.57
N ILE A 429 32.49 6.98 -1.46
CA ILE A 429 33.16 5.70 -1.29
C ILE A 429 34.67 5.91 -1.40
N LYS A 430 35.40 5.63 -0.33
CA LYS A 430 36.85 5.91 -0.23
C LYS A 430 37.67 4.72 0.24
N GLU A 431 37.03 3.73 0.84
CA GLU A 431 37.68 2.62 1.54
C GLU A 431 37.14 1.28 1.03
N ASP A 432 37.78 0.19 1.45
CA ASP A 432 37.27 -1.17 1.21
C ASP A 432 35.95 -1.43 1.95
N LEU A 433 35.70 -0.71 3.05
CA LEU A 433 34.51 -0.84 3.88
C LEU A 433 33.88 0.52 4.15
N ASN A 434 32.67 0.76 3.65
CA ASN A 434 31.99 2.06 3.76
C ASN A 434 30.67 1.89 4.50
N VAL A 435 30.50 2.62 5.61
CA VAL A 435 29.29 2.54 6.46
C VAL A 435 28.42 3.78 6.29
N LEU A 436 27.28 3.62 5.65
CA LEU A 436 26.25 4.64 5.46
C LEU A 436 25.31 4.65 6.66
N ARG A 437 25.55 5.56 7.61
CA ARG A 437 24.73 5.67 8.84
C ARG A 437 23.37 6.29 8.57
N SER A 438 22.34 5.83 9.28
CA SER A 438 20.97 6.37 9.19
C SER A 438 20.86 7.84 9.57
N SER A 439 21.80 8.38 10.37
CA SER A 439 21.87 9.83 10.66
C SER A 439 22.13 10.71 9.44
N LYS A 440 22.68 10.14 8.36
CA LYS A 440 22.92 10.82 7.08
C LYS A 440 21.89 10.49 6.01
N ALA A 441 20.88 9.69 6.33
CA ALA A 441 19.84 9.33 5.37
C ALA A 441 18.92 10.52 5.06
N LEU A 442 18.39 10.53 3.85
CA LEU A 442 17.13 11.20 3.54
C LEU A 442 16.02 10.22 3.92
N ILE A 443 15.13 10.63 4.83
CA ILE A 443 14.04 9.80 5.36
C ILE A 443 12.75 10.20 4.66
N PHE A 444 12.06 9.21 4.07
CA PHE A 444 10.80 9.41 3.36
C PHE A 444 9.70 8.56 3.99
N GLY A 445 8.97 9.19 4.90
CA GLY A 445 7.81 8.61 5.57
C GLY A 445 7.19 9.66 6.49
N GLU A 446 6.32 9.21 7.39
CA GLU A 446 5.53 10.09 8.24
C GLU A 446 5.46 9.54 9.67
N GLY A 447 5.03 10.38 10.61
CA GLY A 447 4.78 9.99 11.99
C GLY A 447 6.06 9.54 12.70
N ALA A 448 5.98 8.39 13.37
CA ALA A 448 7.08 7.83 14.17
C ALA A 448 8.26 7.29 13.33
N PHE A 449 8.19 7.39 12.00
CA PHE A 449 9.29 6.99 11.11
C PHE A 449 10.39 8.06 11.06
N GLU A 450 11.22 8.09 12.09
CA GLU A 450 12.25 9.12 12.28
C GLU A 450 13.55 8.56 12.88
N PHE A 451 14.60 9.38 12.85
CA PHE A 451 15.91 9.04 13.38
C PHE A 451 15.95 9.22 14.91
N ASP A 452 16.23 8.15 15.63
CA ASP A 452 16.50 8.14 17.07
C ASP A 452 18.01 8.29 17.29
N ALA A 453 18.41 9.42 17.89
CA ALA A 453 19.80 9.74 18.16
C ALA A 453 20.44 8.87 19.26
N THR A 454 19.64 8.32 20.17
CA THR A 454 20.12 7.45 21.26
C THR A 454 20.57 6.11 20.71
N ASP A 455 19.75 5.54 19.82
CA ASP A 455 20.04 4.23 19.23
C ASP A 455 20.85 4.31 17.93
N GLY A 456 20.99 5.52 17.38
CA GLY A 456 21.63 5.76 16.09
C GLY A 456 20.88 5.12 14.93
N ALA A 457 19.56 4.95 15.06
CA ALA A 457 18.74 4.16 14.16
C ALA A 457 17.48 4.91 13.73
N VAL A 458 16.99 4.63 12.52
CA VAL A 458 15.61 5.01 12.15
C VAL A 458 14.66 3.91 12.64
N LYS A 459 13.61 4.33 13.35
CA LYS A 459 12.61 3.46 13.98
C LYS A 459 11.21 3.74 13.42
N GLY A 460 10.19 3.03 13.90
CA GLY A 460 8.79 3.34 13.59
C GLY A 460 8.38 2.98 12.16
N TRP A 461 9.03 1.99 11.55
CA TRP A 461 8.82 1.60 10.16
C TRP A 461 7.54 0.75 10.00
N SER A 462 6.38 1.35 10.26
CA SER A 462 5.06 0.71 10.25
C SER A 462 4.42 0.57 8.87
N ASN A 463 5.04 1.18 7.85
CA ASN A 463 4.53 1.16 6.48
C ASN A 463 5.65 0.75 5.52
N ALA A 464 5.44 -0.33 4.77
CA ALA A 464 6.38 -0.81 3.76
C ALA A 464 6.69 0.23 2.67
N GLN A 465 5.81 1.23 2.52
CA GLN A 465 5.96 2.34 1.59
C GLN A 465 6.97 3.41 2.03
N TYR A 466 7.34 3.42 3.30
CA TYR A 466 8.39 4.31 3.78
C TYR A 466 9.76 3.78 3.36
N TYR A 467 10.70 4.70 3.14
CA TYR A 467 12.03 4.37 2.63
C TYR A 467 13.10 5.35 3.08
N LEU A 468 14.35 4.88 3.05
CA LEU A 468 15.53 5.71 3.30
C LEU A 468 16.39 5.77 2.04
N VAL A 469 17.06 6.89 1.85
CA VAL A 469 17.95 7.13 0.72
C VAL A 469 19.27 7.71 1.19
N TRP A 470 20.37 7.16 0.70
CA TRP A 470 21.70 7.76 0.81
C TRP A 470 22.19 8.15 -0.59
N PRO A 471 22.47 9.44 -0.84
CA PRO A 471 23.25 9.84 -2.00
C PRO A 471 24.72 9.48 -1.78
N VAL A 472 25.28 8.69 -2.69
CA VAL A 472 26.61 8.11 -2.57
C VAL A 472 27.39 8.37 -3.85
N ASN A 473 28.52 9.05 -3.73
CA ASN A 473 29.46 9.27 -4.82
C ASN A 473 30.45 8.10 -4.92
N PHE A 474 30.48 7.46 -6.08
CA PHE A 474 31.42 6.41 -6.44
C PHE A 474 32.46 7.01 -7.39
N SER A 475 33.70 7.11 -6.93
CA SER A 475 34.78 7.70 -7.75
C SER A 475 35.29 6.76 -8.84
N GLU A 476 35.03 5.46 -8.70
CA GLU A 476 35.44 4.42 -9.64
C GLU A 476 34.30 3.42 -9.89
N THR A 477 34.40 2.65 -10.97
CA THR A 477 33.52 1.50 -11.19
C THR A 477 33.88 0.39 -10.21
N GLY A 478 32.91 -0.45 -9.84
CA GLY A 478 33.21 -1.51 -8.88
C GLY A 478 32.03 -2.40 -8.54
N SER A 479 32.35 -3.47 -7.82
CA SER A 479 31.39 -4.41 -7.26
C SER A 479 31.39 -4.25 -5.73
N TYR A 480 30.21 -4.26 -5.14
CA TYR A 480 30.03 -4.00 -3.71
C TYR A 480 29.11 -5.05 -3.09
N ASP A 481 29.61 -5.75 -2.07
CA ASP A 481 28.75 -6.56 -1.21
C ASP A 481 28.04 -5.64 -0.22
N ILE A 482 26.71 -5.68 -0.22
CA ILE A 482 25.86 -4.85 0.63
C ILE A 482 25.29 -5.68 1.78
N SER A 483 25.43 -5.16 2.99
CA SER A 483 24.72 -5.62 4.18
C SER A 483 23.99 -4.47 4.89
N VAL A 484 22.94 -4.84 5.63
CA VAL A 484 22.07 -3.90 6.34
C VAL A 484 22.15 -4.21 7.84
N ASN A 485 22.59 -3.25 8.65
CA ASN A 485 22.66 -3.38 10.10
C ASN A 485 21.32 -2.97 10.72
N ALA A 486 20.53 -3.95 11.17
CA ALA A 486 19.20 -3.72 11.69
C ALA A 486 18.83 -4.68 12.83
N ALA A 487 17.87 -4.28 13.65
CA ALA A 487 17.27 -5.10 14.72
C ALA A 487 15.76 -5.21 14.52
N ILE A 488 15.16 -6.32 14.96
CA ILE A 488 13.71 -6.49 14.90
C ILE A 488 13.03 -5.83 16.11
N PRO A 489 12.05 -4.94 15.92
CA PRO A 489 11.20 -4.50 17.03
C PRO A 489 10.26 -5.64 17.45
N SER A 490 9.79 -5.61 18.69
CA SER A 490 8.85 -6.62 19.20
C SER A 490 7.58 -6.70 18.35
N GLY A 491 7.20 -7.91 17.92
CA GLY A 491 6.08 -8.14 16.99
C GLY A 491 6.33 -7.62 15.56
N GLY A 492 7.55 -7.19 15.25
CA GLY A 492 7.94 -6.70 13.94
C GLY A 492 8.44 -7.78 12.99
N GLY A 493 9.04 -7.32 11.90
CA GLY A 493 9.67 -8.15 10.89
C GLY A 493 9.05 -7.99 9.50
N GLY A 494 9.75 -8.49 8.50
CA GLY A 494 9.29 -8.46 7.12
C GLY A 494 10.42 -8.55 6.11
N GLU A 495 10.04 -8.55 4.84
CA GLU A 495 10.97 -8.48 3.72
C GLU A 495 11.22 -7.05 3.32
N PHE A 496 12.44 -6.78 2.90
CA PHE A 496 12.87 -5.47 2.42
C PHE A 496 13.76 -5.63 1.21
N GLU A 497 14.00 -4.52 0.54
CA GLU A 497 14.90 -4.46 -0.59
C GLU A 497 15.92 -3.35 -0.45
N VAL A 498 17.05 -3.57 -1.10
CA VAL A 498 18.07 -2.55 -1.34
C VAL A 498 18.24 -2.39 -2.84
N VAL A 499 18.32 -1.13 -3.25
CA VAL A 499 18.54 -0.74 -4.64
C VAL A 499 19.79 0.13 -4.72
N LEU A 500 20.70 -0.22 -5.63
CA LEU A 500 21.88 0.56 -5.99
C LEU A 500 22.15 0.43 -7.48
N ALA A 501 22.32 1.56 -8.17
CA ALA A 501 22.72 1.63 -9.58
C ALA A 501 21.91 0.67 -10.49
N GLY A 502 20.58 0.65 -10.39
CA GLY A 502 19.72 -0.25 -11.19
C GLY A 502 19.71 -1.71 -10.75
N GLY A 503 20.67 -2.14 -9.93
CA GLY A 503 20.66 -3.42 -9.23
C GLY A 503 19.68 -3.43 -8.07
N ARG A 504 19.14 -4.61 -7.77
CA ARG A 504 18.16 -4.86 -6.70
C ARG A 504 18.51 -6.13 -5.97
N GLY A 505 18.51 -6.08 -4.64
CA GLY A 505 18.62 -7.24 -3.77
C GLY A 505 17.49 -7.23 -2.75
N THR A 506 17.05 -8.41 -2.35
CA THR A 506 15.99 -8.58 -1.35
C THR A 506 16.53 -9.38 -0.19
N ALA A 507 16.09 -9.04 1.02
CA ALA A 507 16.47 -9.72 2.23
C ALA A 507 15.32 -9.67 3.23
N ARG A 508 15.45 -10.43 4.31
CA ARG A 508 14.47 -10.48 5.40
C ARG A 508 15.11 -10.05 6.69
N THR A 509 14.35 -9.36 7.52
CA THR A 509 14.80 -9.01 8.86
C THR A 509 15.05 -10.27 9.69
N VAL A 510 16.17 -10.28 10.43
CA VAL A 510 16.54 -11.41 11.27
C VAL A 510 15.66 -11.41 12.50
N LYS A 511 15.17 -12.59 12.92
CA LYS A 511 14.39 -12.77 14.16
C LYS A 511 15.29 -12.68 15.41
N ASN A 512 15.98 -11.56 15.56
CA ASN A 512 16.85 -11.22 16.68
C ASN A 512 16.59 -9.76 17.07
N ASP A 513 16.42 -9.49 18.36
CA ASP A 513 16.23 -8.14 18.90
C ASP A 513 17.55 -7.36 19.01
N GLU A 514 18.69 -8.05 18.88
CA GLU A 514 19.99 -7.40 18.69
C GLU A 514 20.24 -6.98 17.24
N TYR A 515 21.02 -5.92 17.07
CA TYR A 515 21.44 -5.43 15.75
C TYR A 515 22.38 -6.43 15.09
N ALA A 516 22.02 -6.89 13.89
CA ALA A 516 22.80 -7.81 13.09
C ALA A 516 22.99 -7.29 11.66
N ASP A 517 24.11 -7.68 11.04
CA ASP A 517 24.36 -7.41 9.63
C ASP A 517 23.65 -8.44 8.76
N ILE A 518 22.66 -7.97 8.00
CA ILE A 518 21.84 -8.79 7.11
C ILE A 518 22.45 -8.69 5.71
N PRO A 519 23.04 -9.77 5.15
CA PRO A 519 23.58 -9.73 3.81
C PRO A 519 22.44 -9.62 2.79
N VAL A 520 22.58 -8.69 1.85
CA VAL A 520 21.57 -8.46 0.79
C VAL A 520 22.06 -9.01 -0.55
N GLY A 521 23.34 -8.83 -0.86
CA GLY A 521 23.94 -9.36 -2.08
C GLY A 521 25.00 -8.44 -2.67
N THR A 522 25.44 -8.77 -3.89
CA THR A 522 26.45 -8.03 -4.63
C THR A 522 25.80 -7.09 -5.64
N PHE A 523 26.27 -5.85 -5.70
CA PHE A 523 25.77 -4.80 -6.59
C PHE A 523 26.90 -4.23 -7.42
N GLU A 524 26.61 -3.86 -8.67
CA GLU A 524 27.59 -3.29 -9.59
C GLU A 524 27.32 -1.82 -9.87
N VAL A 525 28.37 -1.01 -9.76
CA VAL A 525 28.39 0.38 -10.24
C VAL A 525 29.26 0.41 -11.49
N LYS A 526 28.61 0.54 -12.65
CA LYS A 526 29.24 0.39 -13.97
C LYS A 526 29.96 1.64 -14.45
N ASN A 527 29.63 2.81 -13.90
CA ASN A 527 30.25 4.08 -14.24
C ASN A 527 30.46 4.89 -12.94
N PRO A 528 31.54 5.68 -12.83
CA PRO A 528 31.69 6.62 -11.73
C PRO A 528 30.55 7.65 -11.70
N GLY A 529 30.27 8.17 -10.52
CA GLY A 529 29.28 9.21 -10.30
C GLY A 529 28.46 9.01 -9.04
N THR A 530 27.46 9.86 -8.88
CA THR A 530 26.59 9.87 -7.71
C THR A 530 25.35 9.01 -7.96
N TYR A 531 25.15 8.03 -7.09
CA TYR A 531 24.03 7.10 -7.12
C TYR A 531 23.27 7.15 -5.79
N ARG A 532 22.13 6.47 -5.74
CA ARG A 532 21.33 6.34 -4.53
C ARG A 532 21.33 4.90 -4.07
N VAL A 533 21.68 4.72 -2.80
CA VAL A 533 21.36 3.50 -2.06
C VAL A 533 19.98 3.73 -1.45
N ILE A 534 18.99 2.94 -1.86
CA ILE A 534 17.61 3.06 -1.40
C ILE A 534 17.25 1.79 -0.64
N ILE A 535 16.61 1.94 0.52
CA ILE A 535 16.04 0.83 1.28
C ILE A 535 14.55 1.07 1.49
N SER A 536 13.74 0.09 1.12
CA SER A 536 12.27 0.10 1.26
C SER A 536 11.74 -1.25 1.74
N GLY A 537 10.56 -1.25 2.36
CA GLY A 537 9.87 -2.48 2.72
C GLY A 537 9.18 -3.15 1.54
N ILE A 538 9.11 -4.47 1.55
CA ILE A 538 8.29 -5.29 0.65
C ILE A 538 7.06 -5.78 1.42
N THR A 539 7.28 -6.42 2.57
CA THR A 539 6.23 -6.95 3.45
C THR A 539 6.49 -6.53 4.90
N ILE A 540 5.43 -6.46 5.71
CA ILE A 540 5.53 -6.38 7.17
C ILE A 540 4.71 -7.55 7.71
N ASP A 541 5.32 -8.37 8.56
CA ASP A 541 4.78 -9.67 8.96
C ASP A 541 3.47 -9.57 9.74
N GLN A 542 3.29 -8.47 10.48
CA GLN A 542 2.08 -8.19 11.23
C GLN A 542 1.46 -6.88 10.76
N LYS A 543 0.12 -6.83 10.63
CA LYS A 543 -0.64 -5.66 10.14
C LYS A 543 -0.37 -4.37 10.94
N SER A 544 -0.07 -4.50 12.23
CA SER A 544 0.30 -3.40 13.13
C SER A 544 1.77 -3.45 13.58
N GLY A 545 2.58 -4.30 12.93
CA GLY A 545 4.01 -4.45 13.23
C GLY A 545 4.86 -3.35 12.61
N GLN A 546 6.17 -3.44 12.85
CA GLN A 546 7.17 -2.58 12.22
C GLN A 546 8.19 -3.45 11.49
N LEU A 547 8.71 -2.96 10.37
CA LEU A 547 9.67 -3.70 9.55
C LEU A 547 10.96 -3.98 10.33
N MET A 548 11.68 -2.93 10.75
CA MET A 548 12.95 -3.00 11.46
C MET A 548 13.33 -1.67 12.14
N ASN A 549 14.29 -1.72 13.05
CA ASN A 549 15.08 -0.56 13.47
C ASN A 549 16.40 -0.56 12.67
N LEU A 550 16.66 0.46 11.85
CA LEU A 550 17.77 0.48 10.90
C LEU A 550 18.90 1.43 11.31
N ARG A 551 20.11 0.91 11.56
CA ARG A 551 21.30 1.72 11.94
C ARG A 551 22.14 2.17 10.76
N SER A 552 22.44 1.26 9.84
CA SER A 552 23.33 1.56 8.72
C SER A 552 23.23 0.58 7.58
N VAL A 553 23.77 0.99 6.43
CA VAL A 553 24.07 0.14 5.28
C VAL A 553 25.57 0.09 5.09
N THR A 554 26.12 -1.11 4.95
CA THR A 554 27.55 -1.31 4.73
C THR A 554 27.77 -1.72 3.29
N LEU A 555 28.68 -1.02 2.60
CA LEU A 555 29.14 -1.35 1.26
C LEU A 555 30.60 -1.80 1.38
N LYS A 556 30.86 -3.07 1.11
CA LYS A 556 32.20 -3.63 1.07
C LYS A 556 32.65 -3.81 -0.38
N SER A 557 33.72 -3.14 -0.77
CA SER A 557 34.32 -3.27 -2.10
C SER A 557 34.84 -4.69 -2.30
N LYS A 558 34.68 -5.20 -3.52
CA LYS A 558 35.08 -6.56 -3.92
C LYS A 558 36.36 -6.60 -4.72
#